data_AF-A0A4S3LQJ8-F1
#
_entry.id   AF-A0A4S3LQJ8-F1
#
_cell.length_a   1.000
_cell.length_b   1.000
_cell.length_c   1.000
_cell.angle_alpha   90.00
_cell.angle_beta   90.00
_cell.angle_gamma   90.00
#
_symmetry.space_group_name_H-M   'P 1'
#
loop_
_entity.id
_entity.type
_entity.pdbx_description
1 polymer ?
#
loop_
_entity_poly.entity_id
_entity_poly.type
_entity_poly.pdbx_seq_one_letter_code
_entity_poly.pdbx_strand_id
1 'polypeptide(L)'
;MSNAKYIGLARDTGRSVEDLAHIQQSVSDILRTPVGSRVMRRDYGSLLSELTDRPQNAALRLQIMAACYSAILKWEPRVSLTGITFETTFDGKAVVELTGIRKDTSAAISLTLPVS
;
A
#
# COMPACT_ATOMS: atom_id res chain seq x y z
N MET A 1 -6.66 -23.82 17.42
CA MET A 1 -6.32 -23.55 16.01
C MET A 1 -6.85 -22.17 15.67
N SER A 2 -5.99 -21.26 15.18
CA SER A 2 -6.43 -19.93 14.72
C SER A 2 -7.41 -20.10 13.55
N ASN A 3 -8.57 -19.43 13.59
CA ASN A 3 -9.55 -19.45 12.50
C ASN A 3 -9.25 -18.32 11.49
N ALA A 4 -7.97 -18.19 11.12
CA ALA A 4 -7.49 -17.15 10.21
C ALA A 4 -7.88 -17.48 8.77
N LYS A 5 -8.48 -16.50 8.08
CA LYS A 5 -8.91 -16.66 6.69
C LYS A 5 -7.77 -16.46 5.70
N TYR A 6 -6.86 -15.54 5.99
CA TYR A 6 -5.65 -15.32 5.20
C TYR A 6 -4.43 -15.68 6.03
N ILE A 7 -3.57 -16.56 5.51
CA ILE A 7 -2.36 -17.01 6.18
C ILE A 7 -1.20 -16.88 5.19
N GLY A 8 -0.08 -16.35 5.66
CA GLY A 8 1.16 -16.24 4.91
C GLY A 8 2.37 -16.23 5.82
N LEU A 9 3.51 -15.81 5.28
CA LEU A 9 4.76 -15.64 6.04
C LEU A 9 5.12 -14.16 6.14
N ALA A 10 5.54 -13.74 7.33
CA ALA A 10 6.07 -12.41 7.59
C ALA A 10 7.41 -12.22 6.87
N ARG A 11 7.55 -11.12 6.12
CA ARG A 11 8.74 -10.87 5.27
C ARG A 11 10.06 -10.69 6.04
N ASP A 12 9.96 -10.29 7.30
CA ASP A 12 11.07 -9.89 8.17
C ASP A 12 11.50 -11.03 9.12
N THR A 13 10.53 -11.76 9.67
CA THR A 13 10.76 -12.80 10.68
C THR A 13 10.57 -14.22 10.17
N GLY A 14 9.92 -14.41 9.02
CA GLY A 14 9.58 -15.72 8.49
C GLY A 14 8.54 -16.50 9.30
N ARG A 15 7.90 -15.87 10.29
CA ARG A 15 6.81 -16.48 11.08
C ARG A 15 5.48 -16.42 10.35
N SER A 16 4.50 -17.21 10.77
CA SER A 16 3.14 -17.11 10.25
C SER A 16 2.54 -15.73 10.51
N VAL A 17 2.01 -15.10 9.47
CA VAL A 17 1.24 -13.85 9.56
C VAL A 17 -0.18 -14.11 9.09
N GLU A 18 -1.15 -13.55 9.80
CA GLU A 18 -2.56 -13.85 9.61
C GLU A 18 -3.35 -12.57 9.28
N ASP A 19 -4.42 -12.74 8.50
CA ASP A 19 -5.51 -11.80 8.32
C ASP A 19 -5.07 -10.35 8.07
N LEU A 20 -5.30 -9.45 9.05
CA LEU A 20 -5.06 -8.02 8.91
C LEU A 20 -3.57 -7.72 8.68
N ALA A 21 -2.69 -8.36 9.45
CA ALA A 21 -1.25 -8.17 9.32
C ALA A 21 -0.74 -8.66 7.96
N HIS A 22 -1.33 -9.74 7.44
CA HIS A 22 -1.02 -10.24 6.10
C HIS A 22 -1.48 -9.25 5.01
N ILE A 23 -2.67 -8.66 5.16
CA ILE A 23 -3.18 -7.62 4.24
C ILE A 23 -2.31 -6.36 4.29
N GLN A 24 -1.93 -5.88 5.48
CA GLN A 24 -1.05 -4.71 5.63
C GLN A 24 0.30 -4.95 4.97
N GLN A 25 0.87 -6.15 5.13
CA GLN A 25 2.10 -6.55 4.42
C GLN A 25 1.90 -6.53 2.90
N SER A 26 0.79 -7.09 2.40
CA SER A 26 0.46 -7.11 0.97
C SER A 26 0.34 -5.70 0.37
N VAL A 27 -0.40 -4.80 1.02
CA VAL A 27 -0.53 -3.40 0.60
C VAL A 27 0.83 -2.70 0.58
N SER A 28 1.66 -2.94 1.60
CA SER A 28 3.01 -2.39 1.66
C SER A 28 3.91 -2.89 0.53
N ASP A 29 3.82 -4.19 0.19
CA ASP A 29 4.56 -4.79 -0.92
C ASP A 29 4.14 -4.21 -2.28
N ILE A 30 2.83 -4.09 -2.52
CA ILE A 30 2.29 -3.51 -3.77
C ILE A 30 2.80 -2.08 -3.96
N LEU A 31 2.72 -1.24 -2.92
CA LEU A 31 3.06 0.17 -3.04
C LEU A 31 4.57 0.41 -3.16
N ARG A 32 5.40 -0.40 -2.50
CA ARG A 32 6.86 -0.25 -2.57
C ARG A 32 7.49 -0.89 -3.80
N THR A 33 6.79 -1.80 -4.48
CA THR A 33 7.33 -2.47 -5.66
C THR A 33 7.16 -1.57 -6.90
N PRO A 34 8.24 -1.14 -7.58
CA PRO A 34 8.10 -0.39 -8.83
C PRO A 34 7.52 -1.29 -9.94
N VAL A 35 6.61 -0.74 -10.73
CA VAL A 35 6.14 -1.40 -11.95
C VAL A 35 7.35 -1.74 -12.83
N GLY A 36 7.35 -2.94 -13.40
CA GLY A 36 8.43 -3.46 -14.23
C GLY A 36 9.54 -4.14 -13.46
N SER A 37 9.62 -4.06 -12.13
CA SER A 37 10.71 -4.68 -11.36
C SER A 37 10.58 -6.21 -11.21
N ARG A 38 9.35 -6.74 -11.11
CA ARG A 38 9.10 -8.16 -10.83
C ARG A 38 9.21 -9.01 -12.10
N VAL A 39 10.14 -9.97 -12.08
CA VAL A 39 10.36 -10.92 -13.18
C VAL A 39 9.10 -11.75 -13.44
N MET A 40 8.75 -11.94 -14.72
CA MET A 40 7.52 -12.60 -15.20
C MET A 40 6.18 -11.98 -14.73
N ARG A 41 6.20 -10.84 -14.02
CA ARG A 41 5.01 -10.07 -13.60
C ARG A 41 5.29 -8.57 -13.66
N ARG A 42 5.68 -8.09 -14.85
CA ARG A 42 6.12 -6.70 -15.04
C ARG A 42 5.04 -5.67 -14.73
N ASP A 43 3.76 -6.01 -14.85
CA ASP A 43 2.66 -5.09 -14.53
C ASP A 43 2.42 -4.89 -13.02
N TYR A 44 3.04 -5.71 -12.17
CA TYR A 44 2.85 -5.68 -10.72
C TYR A 44 3.58 -4.51 -10.08
N GLY A 45 2.92 -3.87 -9.11
CA GLY A 45 3.50 -2.79 -8.31
C GLY A 45 2.72 -1.48 -8.41
N SER A 46 3.41 -0.38 -8.11
CA SER A 46 2.89 0.98 -8.16
C SER A 46 3.83 1.91 -8.95
N LEU A 47 3.27 3.05 -9.36
CA LEU A 47 4.02 4.13 -10.01
C LEU A 47 4.64 5.11 -9.00
N LEU A 48 4.59 4.83 -7.69
CA LEU A 48 5.11 5.74 -6.66
C LEU A 48 6.59 6.04 -6.85
N SER A 49 7.38 5.03 -7.24
CA SER A 49 8.82 5.19 -7.47
C SER A 49 9.15 6.18 -8.60
N GLU A 50 8.24 6.42 -9.56
CA GLU A 50 8.43 7.40 -10.63
C GLU A 50 8.08 8.84 -10.19
N LEU A 51 7.39 8.96 -9.06
CA LEU A 51 6.94 10.22 -8.48
C LEU A 51 7.89 10.74 -7.40
N THR A 52 8.82 9.90 -6.91
CA THR A 52 9.89 10.29 -5.98
C THR A 52 10.76 11.40 -6.59
N ASP A 53 11.29 12.28 -5.75
CA ASP A 53 12.13 13.42 -6.11
C ASP A 53 11.51 14.47 -7.05
N ARG A 54 10.17 14.43 -7.20
CA ARG A 54 9.42 15.50 -7.88
C ARG A 54 9.14 16.68 -6.93
N PRO A 55 8.97 17.91 -7.47
CA PRO A 55 8.67 19.07 -6.65
C PRO A 55 7.33 18.90 -5.90
N GLN A 56 7.33 19.24 -4.61
CA GLN A 56 6.16 19.13 -3.73
C GLN A 56 5.10 20.17 -4.07
N ASN A 57 4.22 19.84 -5.02
CA ASN A 57 3.10 20.67 -5.44
C ASN A 57 1.76 19.90 -5.33
N ALA A 58 0.65 20.62 -5.50
CA ALA A 58 -0.69 20.03 -5.42
C ALA A 58 -0.94 18.94 -6.48
N ALA A 59 -0.31 19.05 -7.66
CA ALA A 59 -0.43 18.05 -8.72
C ALA A 59 0.27 16.74 -8.33
N LEU A 60 1.47 16.80 -7.73
CA LEU A 60 2.19 15.64 -7.24
C LEU A 60 1.39 14.91 -6.16
N ARG A 61 0.78 15.66 -5.23
CA ARG A 61 -0.09 15.08 -4.20
C ARG A 61 -1.22 14.26 -4.83
N LEU A 62 -1.90 14.80 -5.85
CA LEU A 62 -2.97 14.08 -6.54
C LEU A 62 -2.43 12.85 -7.29
N GLN A 63 -1.27 12.96 -7.95
CA GLN A 63 -0.63 11.83 -8.64
C GLN A 63 -0.27 10.70 -7.68
N ILE A 64 0.28 11.01 -6.50
CA ILE A 64 0.60 10.01 -5.46
C ILE A 64 -0.67 9.32 -4.98
N MET A 65 -1.72 10.08 -4.68
CA MET A 65 -3.01 9.52 -4.25
C MET A 65 -3.61 8.60 -5.33
N ALA A 66 -3.58 9.02 -6.59
CA ALA A 66 -4.05 8.23 -7.73
C ALA A 66 -3.22 6.94 -7.90
N ALA A 67 -1.89 7.04 -7.85
CA ALA A 67 -1.00 5.88 -7.96
C ALA A 67 -1.26 4.85 -6.85
N CYS A 68 -1.41 5.30 -5.59
CA CYS A 68 -1.78 4.45 -4.47
C CYS A 68 -3.12 3.75 -4.69
N TYR A 69 -4.16 4.53 -5.03
CA TYR A 69 -5.50 4.02 -5.22
C TYR A 69 -5.57 2.99 -6.36
N SER A 70 -5.01 3.31 -7.53
CA SER A 70 -5.03 2.43 -8.70
C SER A 70 -4.26 1.13 -8.45
N ALA A 71 -3.10 1.19 -7.76
CA ALA A 71 -2.33 -0.01 -7.44
C ALA A 71 -3.07 -0.93 -6.47
N ILE A 72 -3.66 -0.38 -5.40
CA ILE A 72 -4.44 -1.15 -4.42
C ILE A 72 -5.70 -1.72 -5.06
N LEU A 73 -6.43 -0.92 -5.85
CA LEU A 73 -7.62 -1.37 -6.56
C LEU A 73 -7.33 -2.56 -7.48
N LYS A 74 -6.17 -2.55 -8.16
CA LYS A 74 -5.77 -3.61 -9.09
C LYS A 74 -5.30 -4.89 -8.39
N TRP A 75 -4.52 -4.76 -7.31
CA TRP A 75 -3.76 -5.88 -6.74
C TRP A 75 -4.27 -6.39 -5.39
N GLU A 76 -5.06 -5.60 -4.65
CA GLU A 76 -5.55 -5.97 -3.30
C GLU A 76 -7.09 -5.98 -3.25
N PRO A 77 -7.75 -7.03 -3.80
CA PRO A 77 -9.20 -7.07 -3.89
C PRO A 77 -9.90 -7.21 -2.53
N ARG A 78 -9.16 -7.59 -1.47
CA ARG A 78 -9.71 -7.80 -0.11
C ARG A 78 -9.97 -6.48 0.62
N VAL A 79 -9.40 -5.38 0.14
CA VAL A 79 -9.54 -4.04 0.73
C VAL A 79 -10.39 -3.17 -0.16
N SER A 80 -11.22 -2.33 0.45
CA SER A 80 -11.87 -1.19 -0.20
C SER A 80 -11.40 0.07 0.50
N LEU A 81 -10.68 0.93 -0.23
CA LEU A 81 -10.22 2.20 0.33
C LEU A 81 -11.40 3.17 0.50
N THR A 82 -11.43 3.84 1.65
CA THR A 82 -12.39 4.91 1.97
C THR A 82 -11.75 6.29 1.94
N GLY A 83 -10.44 6.37 2.17
CA GLY A 83 -9.72 7.63 2.17
C GLY A 83 -8.21 7.44 2.00
N ILE A 84 -7.58 8.43 1.39
CA ILE A 84 -6.12 8.54 1.29
C ILE A 84 -5.74 9.95 1.72
N THR A 85 -4.89 10.06 2.72
CA THR A 85 -4.30 11.32 3.16
C THR A 85 -2.83 11.32 2.81
N PHE A 86 -2.32 12.48 2.42
CA PHE A 86 -0.92 12.68 2.08
C PHE A 86 -0.40 13.88 2.85
N GLU A 87 0.63 13.64 3.64
CA GLU A 87 1.31 14.65 4.45
C GLU A 87 2.78 14.72 4.05
N THR A 88 3.31 15.94 3.98
CA THR A 88 4.73 16.20 3.70
C THR A 88 5.32 17.01 4.83
N THR A 89 6.53 16.67 5.22
CA THR A 89 7.31 17.40 6.21
C THR A 89 8.40 18.21 5.51
N PHE A 90 8.85 19.29 6.16
CA PHE A 90 9.88 20.18 5.62
C PHE A 90 11.23 19.51 5.35
N ASP A 91 11.49 18.35 5.96
CA ASP A 91 12.68 17.52 5.72
C ASP A 91 12.57 16.66 4.45
N GLY A 92 11.53 16.87 3.63
CA GLY A 92 11.32 16.15 2.36
C GLY A 92 10.64 14.80 2.51
N LYS A 93 10.35 14.35 3.74
CA LYS A 93 9.61 13.10 3.93
C LYS A 93 8.15 13.29 3.56
N ALA A 94 7.60 12.24 2.98
CA ALA A 94 6.22 12.19 2.56
C ALA A 94 5.59 10.92 3.13
N VAL A 95 4.43 11.08 3.77
CA VAL A 95 3.70 10.00 4.43
C VAL A 95 2.32 9.92 3.81
N VAL A 96 1.95 8.71 3.39
CA VAL A 96 0.60 8.39 2.93
C VAL A 96 -0.11 7.62 4.03
N GLU A 97 -1.25 8.12 4.47
CA GLU A 97 -2.18 7.39 5.32
C GLU A 97 -3.33 6.85 4.47
N LEU A 98 -3.53 5.55 4.55
CA LEU A 98 -4.57 4.82 3.83
C LEU A 98 -5.61 4.36 4.84
N THR A 99 -6.86 4.75 4.63
CA THR A 99 -8.00 4.25 5.40
C THR A 99 -8.93 3.45 4.49
N GLY A 100 -9.47 2.36 5.01
CA GLY A 100 -10.37 1.50 4.27
C GLY A 100 -11.07 0.48 5.11
N ILE A 101 -11.79 -0.40 4.42
CA ILE A 101 -12.51 -1.53 5.03
C ILE A 101 -12.06 -2.84 4.39
N ARG A 102 -11.98 -3.88 5.22
CA ARG A 102 -11.83 -5.26 4.76
C ARG A 102 -13.17 -5.76 4.22
N LYS A 103 -13.23 -6.26 2.99
CA LYS A 103 -14.51 -6.58 2.33
C LYS A 103 -15.28 -7.78 2.93
N ASP A 104 -14.61 -8.65 3.67
CA ASP A 104 -15.20 -9.85 4.26
C ASP A 104 -15.75 -9.64 5.68
N THR A 105 -15.09 -8.84 6.50
CA THR A 105 -15.49 -8.58 7.90
C THR A 105 -16.02 -7.16 8.10
N SER A 106 -15.94 -6.28 7.09
CA SER A 106 -16.19 -4.84 7.20
C SER A 106 -15.37 -4.15 8.31
N ALA A 107 -14.26 -4.77 8.71
CA ALA A 107 -13.35 -4.22 9.71
C ALA A 107 -12.55 -3.05 9.13
N ALA A 108 -12.38 -1.99 9.92
CA ALA A 108 -11.58 -0.84 9.52
C ALA A 108 -10.09 -1.21 9.41
N ILE A 109 -9.44 -0.67 8.39
CA ILE A 109 -8.01 -0.81 8.13
C ILE A 109 -7.43 0.60 8.06
N SER A 110 -6.40 0.85 8.85
CA SER A 110 -5.50 2.00 8.68
C SER A 110 -4.09 1.51 8.42
N LEU A 111 -3.41 2.11 7.45
CA LEU A 111 -2.02 1.85 7.13
C LEU A 111 -1.31 3.16 6.81
N THR A 112 -0.23 3.42 7.52
CA THR A 112 0.65 4.56 7.28
C THR A 112 1.92 4.08 6.58
N LEU A 113 2.25 4.65 5.43
CA LEU A 113 3.43 4.31 4.65
C LEU A 113 4.25 5.55 4.33
N PRO A 114 5.57 5.54 4.63
CA PRO A 114 6.47 6.52 4.05
C PRO A 114 6.63 6.23 2.55
N VAL A 115 6.56 7.29 1.74
CA VAL A 115 6.75 7.25 0.28
C VAL A 115 8.03 7.93 -0.19
N SER A 116 8.87 8.36 0.77
CA SER A 116 10.26 8.83 0.57
C SER A 116 11.26 7.71 0.83
#